data_AF-A0A5P9HNF0-F1
#
_entry.id   AF-A0A5P9HNF0-F1
#
_cell.length_a   1.000
_cell.length_b   1.000
_cell.length_c   1.000
_cell.angle_alpha   90.00
_cell.angle_beta   90.00
_cell.angle_gamma   90.00
#
_symmetry.space_group_name_H-M   'P 1'
#
loop_
_entity.id
_entity.type
_entity.pdbx_description
1 polymer ?
#
loop_
_entity_poly.entity_id
_entity_poly.type
_entity_poly.pdbx_seq_one_letter_code
_entity_poly.pdbx_strand_id
1 'polypeptide(L)' 'MSKVTIKVLDNGGFRVTGDVELIDAEGNKFEDKPAFTLCRCGLSKKLPYCDASHKGNFESCVRAVQVLND' A
#
# COMPACT_ATOMS: atom_id res chain seq x y z
N MET A 1 -11.37 -18.08 5.04
CA MET A 1 -11.07 -16.71 4.56
C MET A 1 -9.61 -16.42 4.82
N SER A 2 -8.82 -16.12 3.80
CA SER A 2 -7.42 -15.69 3.95
C SER A 2 -7.37 -14.32 4.63
N LYS A 3 -6.39 -14.11 5.51
CA LYS A 3 -6.22 -12.86 6.24
C LYS A 3 -5.92 -11.71 5.26
N VAL A 4 -6.75 -10.68 5.26
CA VAL A 4 -6.48 -9.42 4.53
C VAL A 4 -5.43 -8.63 5.30
N THR A 5 -4.42 -8.10 4.60
CA THR A 5 -3.34 -7.33 5.22
C THR A 5 -2.98 -6.11 4.40
N ILE A 6 -2.65 -5.02 5.09
CA ILE A 6 -2.00 -3.84 4.53
C ILE A 6 -0.66 -3.69 5.24
N LYS A 7 0.44 -3.90 4.52
CA LYS A 7 1.79 -3.75 5.04
C LYS A 7 2.37 -2.41 4.59
N VAL A 8 2.79 -1.60 5.56
CA VAL A 8 3.53 -0.37 5.31
C VAL A 8 4.98 -0.72 4.99
N LEU A 9 5.45 -0.40 3.78
CA LEU A 9 6.83 -0.65 3.37
C LEU A 9 7.70 0.57 3.69
N ASP A 10 8.89 0.32 4.23
CA ASP A 10 9.90 1.34 4.44
C ASP A 10 10.28 1.98 3.12
N ASN A 11 10.26 3.31 3.10
CA ASN A 11 10.58 4.12 1.92
C ASN A 11 9.78 3.71 0.67
N GLY A 12 8.62 3.07 0.86
CA GLY A 12 7.84 2.45 -0.21
C GLY A 12 6.33 2.60 -0.02
N GLY A 13 5.56 1.88 -0.84
CA GLY A 13 4.09 1.94 -0.85
C GLY A 13 3.40 1.15 0.25
N PHE A 14 2.06 1.09 0.18
CA PHE A 14 1.24 0.20 1.00
C PHE A 14 1.00 -1.10 0.22
N ARG A 15 1.53 -2.22 0.71
CA ARG A 15 1.30 -3.53 0.10
C ARG A 15 -0.02 -4.09 0.63
N VAL A 16 -1.00 -4.22 -0.25
CA VAL A 16 -2.30 -4.80 0.06
C VAL A 16 -2.30 -6.24 -0.43
N THR A 17 -2.74 -7.18 0.42
CA THR A 17 -2.83 -8.60 0.10
C THR A 17 -4.12 -9.17 0.67
N GLY A 18 -4.87 -9.91 -0.15
CA GLY A 18 -6.11 -10.58 0.24
C GLY A 18 -7.23 -10.32 -0.77
N ASP A 19 -8.42 -10.77 -0.42
CA ASP A 19 -9.64 -10.47 -1.17
C ASP A 19 -10.16 -9.10 -0.72
N VAL A 20 -9.93 -8.07 -1.54
CA VAL A 20 -10.20 -6.67 -1.23
C VAL A 20 -10.60 -5.92 -2.50
N GLU A 21 -11.58 -5.03 -2.38
CA GLU A 21 -11.99 -4.13 -3.45
C GLU A 21 -11.27 -2.79 -3.30
N LEU A 22 -10.61 -2.33 -4.37
CA LEU A 22 -10.15 -0.95 -4.48
C LEU A 22 -11.20 -0.16 -5.25
N ILE A 23 -11.69 0.92 -4.64
CA ILE A 23 -12.70 1.81 -5.25
C ILE A 23 -12.20 3.26 -5.27
N ASP A 24 -12.69 4.04 -6.23
CA ASP A 24 -12.48 5.50 -6.27
C ASP A 24 -13.51 6.25 -5.42
N ALA A 25 -13.42 7.59 -5.42
CA ALA A 25 -14.31 8.45 -4.65
C ALA A 25 -15.78 8.42 -5.12
N GLU A 26 -16.04 7.96 -6.34
CA GLU A 26 -17.38 7.80 -6.91
C GLU A 26 -17.92 6.37 -6.73
N GLY A 27 -17.09 5.45 -6.21
CA GLY A 27 -17.42 4.05 -5.97
C GLY A 27 -17.11 3.12 -7.15
N ASN A 28 -16.41 3.59 -8.19
CA ASN A 28 -16.00 2.73 -9.30
C ASN A 28 -14.87 1.80 -8.86
N LYS A 29 -14.94 0.54 -9.30
CA LYS A 29 -13.95 -0.50 -8.96
C LYS A 29 -12.76 -0.45 -9.90
N PHE A 30 -11.57 -0.59 -9.33
CA PHE A 30 -10.35 -0.86 -10.10
C PHE A 30 -10.23 -2.37 -10.40
N GLU A 31 -9.71 -2.71 -11.59
CA GLU A 31 -9.38 -4.10 -11.94
C GLU A 31 -8.01 -4.47 -11.37
N ASP A 32 -8.01 -5.20 -10.25
CA ASP A 32 -6.80 -5.50 -9.49
C ASP A 32 -6.56 -6.99 -9.23
N LYS A 33 -5.31 -7.29 -8.88
CA LYS A 33 -4.88 -8.63 -8.47
C LYS A 33 -5.09 -8.82 -6.96
N PRO A 34 -5.12 -10.07 -6.44
CA PRO A 34 -5.18 -10.33 -5.00
C PRO A 34 -4.02 -9.74 -4.16
N ALA A 35 -2.98 -9.22 -4.82
CA ALA A 35 -1.90 -8.50 -4.15
C ALA A 35 -1.34 -7.37 -5.03
N PHE A 36 -1.52 -6.13 -4.59
CA PHE A 36 -1.06 -4.91 -5.26
C PHE A 36 -0.40 -3.96 -4.26
N THR A 37 0.29 -2.94 -4.77
CA THR A 37 0.96 -1.95 -3.92
C THR A 37 0.47 -0.57 -4.31
N LEU A 38 -0.13 0.14 -3.36
CA LEU A 38 -0.56 1.53 -3.53
C LEU A 38 0.62 2.48 -3.34
N CYS A 39 0.65 3.54 -4.13
CA CYS A 39 1.61 4.61 -3.99
C CYS A 39 1.40 5.32 -2.65
N ARG A 40 2.51 5.59 -1.96
CA ARG A 40 2.54 6.37 -0.72
C ARG A 40 3.39 7.64 -0.85
N CYS A 41 4.32 7.67 -1.81
CA CYS A 41 5.25 8.78 -2.00
C CYS A 41 4.68 9.93 -2.85
N GLY A 42 3.56 9.74 -3.54
CA GLY A 42 2.99 10.74 -4.46
C GLY A 42 3.73 10.90 -5.80
N LEU A 43 4.83 10.19 -6.03
CA LEU A 43 5.67 10.35 -7.24
C LEU A 43 5.33 9.39 -8.39
N SER A 44 4.40 8.45 -8.18
CA SER A 44 4.08 7.45 -9.20
C SER A 44 3.44 8.06 -10.44
N LYS A 45 3.83 7.58 -11.61
CA LYS A 45 3.15 7.90 -12.89
C LYS A 45 1.97 6.97 -13.18
N LYS A 46 1.73 5.98 -12.31
CA LYS A 46 0.66 4.98 -12.41
C LYS A 46 -0.26 5.02 -11.18
N LEU A 47 -0.55 6.21 -10.65
CA LEU A 47 -1.47 6.36 -9.52
C LEU A 47 -2.80 5.64 -9.82
N PRO A 48 -3.39 4.96 -8.82
CA PRO A 48 -3.01 4.92 -7.41
C PRO A 48 -1.89 3.92 -7.07
N TYR A 49 -1.34 3.19 -8.04
CA TYR A 49 -0.36 2.12 -7.82
C TYR A 49 1.07 2.64 -7.68
N CYS A 50 1.90 1.87 -7.00
CA CYS A 50 3.34 2.11 -6.92
C CYS A 50 4.06 1.60 -8.18
N ASP A 51 4.86 2.46 -8.81
CA ASP A 51 5.70 2.14 -9.97
C ASP A 51 7.22 2.20 -9.67
N ALA A 52 7.57 2.23 -8.38
CA ALA A 52 8.94 2.37 -7.85
C ALA A 52 9.57 3.78 -7.94
N SER A 53 8.82 4.82 -8.30
CA SER A 53 9.33 6.22 -8.30
C SER A 53 9.76 6.74 -6.92
N HIS A 54 9.42 6.04 -5.83
CA HIS A 54 9.87 6.35 -4.47
C HIS A 54 11.38 6.16 -4.25
N LYS A 55 12.07 5.35 -5.06
CA LYS A 55 13.48 5.01 -4.85
C LYS A 55 14.36 6.25 -4.90
N GLY A 56 15.05 6.54 -3.80
CA GLY A 56 15.94 7.70 -3.67
C GLY A 56 15.23 9.04 -3.47
N ASN A 57 13.89 9.09 -3.48
CA ASN A 57 13.11 10.33 -3.43
C ASN A 57 12.09 10.35 -2.28
N PHE A 58 11.99 9.28 -1.50
CA PHE A 58 11.01 9.14 -0.44
C PHE A 58 11.62 8.46 0.79
N GLU A 59 11.60 9.17 1.92
CA GLU A 59 12.07 8.67 3.20
C GLU A 59 10.90 8.62 4.19
N SER A 60 10.55 7.42 4.64
CA SER A 60 9.52 7.22 5.65
C SER A 60 9.54 5.80 6.20
N CYS A 61 9.92 5.69 7.47
CA CYS A 61 10.01 4.45 8.24
C CYS A 61 9.05 4.49 9.45
N VAL A 62 7.75 4.28 9.19
CA VAL A 62 6.72 4.28 10.25
C VAL A 62 6.69 2.94 10.97
N ARG A 63 6.52 2.94 12.30
CA ARG A 63 6.45 1.74 13.13
C ARG A 63 5.19 1.78 13.99
N ALA A 64 4.50 0.64 14.10
CA ALA A 64 3.49 0.46 15.14
C ALA A 64 4.19 0.36 16.50
N VAL A 65 3.51 0.80 17.56
CA VAL A 65 3.97 0.56 18.93
C VAL A 65 4.07 -0.95 19.13
N GLN A 66 5.25 -1.42 19.52
CA GLN A 66 5.40 -2.79 19.99
C GLN A 66 4.78 -2.83 21.38
N VAL A 67 3.56 -3.36 21.49
CA VAL A 67 3.07 -3.81 22.79
C VAL A 67 3.95 -5.01 23.13
N LEU A 68 4.98 -4.77 23.95
CA LEU A 68 5.70 -5.85 24.59
C LEU A 68 4.64 -6.59 25.40
N ASN A 69 4.46 -7.88 25.10
CA ASN A 69 3.61 -8.72 25.93
C ASN A 69 4.34 -8.90 27.27
N ASP A 70 3.96 -8.10 28.27
CA ASP A 70 4.20 -8.42 29.68
C ASP A 70 3.28 -9.57 30.12
#